data_AF-A0A2V9IMT7-F1
#
_entry.id   AF-A0A2V9IMT7-F1
#
_cell.length_a   1.000
_cell.length_b   1.000
_cell.length_c   1.000
_cell.angle_alpha   90.00
_cell.angle_beta   90.00
_cell.angle_gamma   90.00
#
_symmetry.space_group_name_H-M   'P 1'
#
loop_
_entity.id
_entity.type
_entity.pdbx_description
1 polymer ?
#
loop_
_entity_poly.entity_id
_entity_poly.type
_entity_poly.pdbx_seq_one_letter_code
_entity_poly.pdbx_strand_id
1 'polypeptide(L)' 'MTRGFIRRFYPIGPQQVEFDIAPGKTISDVRALRASRSLPFTQSDRAVSFEVPSVTDYEVIALT' A
#
# COMPACT_ATOMS: atom_id res chain seq x y z
N MET A 1 -24.45 -26.58 -2.54
CA MET A 1 -23.14 -25.94 -2.24
C MET A 1 -22.83 -24.94 -3.34
N THR A 2 -22.92 -23.65 -3.06
CA THR A 2 -22.59 -22.58 -4.02
C THR A 2 -21.08 -22.45 -4.05
N ARG A 3 -20.44 -22.88 -5.13
CA ARG A 3 -18.99 -22.75 -5.32
C ARG A 3 -18.66 -21.26 -5.50
N GLY A 4 -17.74 -20.73 -4.71
CA GLY A 4 -17.33 -19.32 -4.77
C GLY A 4 -16.93 -18.88 -6.19
N PHE A 5 -17.26 -17.62 -6.51
CA PHE A 5 -17.09 -17.05 -7.85
C PHE A 5 -15.62 -16.83 -8.23
N ILE A 6 -14.78 -16.41 -7.26
CA ILE A 6 -13.33 -16.24 -7.46
C ILE A 6 -12.64 -17.58 -7.24
N ARG A 7 -11.83 -17.99 -8.23
CA ARG A 7 -11.15 -19.30 -8.22
C ARG A 7 -9.64 -19.21 -8.13
N ARG A 8 -9.04 -18.09 -8.52
CA ARG A 8 -7.59 -17.85 -8.56
C ARG A 8 -7.31 -16.36 -8.42
N PHE A 9 -6.17 -16.04 -7.81
CA PHE A 9 -5.60 -14.70 -7.79
C PHE A 9 -4.32 -14.69 -8.61
N TYR A 10 -4.10 -13.58 -9.30
CA TYR A 10 -2.92 -13.35 -10.12
C TYR A 10 -2.29 -12.05 -9.62
N PRO A 11 -1.35 -12.14 -8.66
CA PRO A 11 -0.80 -10.96 -8.03
C PRO A 11 -0.07 -10.09 -9.05
N ILE A 12 -0.26 -8.79 -8.96
CA ILE A 12 0.58 -7.83 -9.67
C ILE A 12 1.91 -7.68 -8.92
N GLY A 13 2.96 -7.39 -9.67
CA GLY A 13 4.30 -7.16 -9.14
C GLY A 13 4.42 -5.83 -8.38
N PRO A 14 5.65 -5.37 -8.12
CA PRO A 14 5.90 -4.14 -7.36
C PRO A 14 5.15 -2.93 -7.93
N GLN A 15 4.46 -2.20 -7.06
CA GLN A 15 3.75 -0.97 -7.39
C GLN A 15 4.45 0.21 -6.73
N GLN A 16 4.94 1.14 -7.54
CA GLN A 16 5.44 2.41 -7.03
C GLN A 16 4.25 3.32 -6.73
N VAL A 17 4.18 3.82 -5.50
CA VAL A 17 3.12 4.71 -5.04
C VAL A 17 3.72 6.07 -4.69
N GLU A 18 3.00 7.12 -5.09
CA GLU A 18 3.19 8.48 -4.61
C GLU A 18 1.84 8.98 -4.12
N PHE A 19 1.79 9.49 -2.90
CA PHE A 19 0.57 9.95 -2.26
C PHE A 19 0.77 11.36 -1.71
N ASP A 20 -0.08 12.29 -2.14
CA ASP A 20 -0.05 13.68 -1.70
C ASP A 20 -0.85 13.83 -0.40
N ILE A 21 -0.21 14.34 0.66
CA ILE A 21 -0.84 14.55 1.98
C ILE A 21 -1.16 16.03 2.21
N ALA A 22 -1.97 16.29 3.24
CA ALA A 22 -2.25 17.66 3.65
C ALA A 22 -0.95 18.39 4.06
N PRO A 23 -0.82 19.69 3.74
CA PRO A 23 0.39 20.46 4.04
C PRO A 23 0.68 20.49 5.54
N GLY A 24 1.98 20.48 5.90
CA GLY A 24 2.43 20.50 7.30
C GLY A 24 2.24 19.19 8.06
N LYS A 25 1.84 18.10 7.38
CA LYS A 25 1.84 16.75 7.96
C LYS A 25 3.19 16.09 7.77
N THR A 26 3.62 15.34 8.79
CA THR A 26 4.83 14.49 8.73
C THR A 26 4.39 13.07 8.98
N ILE A 27 4.75 12.17 8.07
CA ILE A 27 4.52 10.74 8.19
C ILE A 27 5.68 10.13 8.94
N SER A 28 5.35 9.39 9.98
CA SER A 28 6.26 8.61 10.80
C SER A 28 6.35 7.14 10.36
N ASP A 29 5.30 6.62 9.72
CA ASP A 29 5.23 5.21 9.33
C ASP A 29 4.26 4.95 8.17
N VAL A 30 4.62 3.97 7.34
CA VAL A 30 3.80 3.46 6.22
C VAL A 30 3.65 1.95 6.38
N ARG A 31 2.40 1.48 6.50
CA ARG A 31 2.09 0.05 6.72
C ARG A 31 1.11 -0.49 5.71
N ALA A 32 1.48 -1.61 5.08
CA ALA A 32 0.56 -2.48 4.36
C ALA A 32 -0.20 -3.35 5.36
N LEU A 33 -1.49 -3.06 5.54
CA LEU A 33 -2.30 -3.68 6.58
C LEU A 33 -2.67 -5.12 6.24
N ARG A 34 -3.05 -5.40 4.98
CA ARG A 34 -3.41 -6.76 4.56
C ARG A 34 -2.18 -7.67 4.61
N ALA A 35 -1.02 -7.17 4.15
CA ALA A 35 0.24 -7.91 4.24
C ALA A 35 0.89 -7.87 5.63
N SER A 36 0.38 -7.07 6.57
CA SER A 36 0.94 -6.88 7.93
C SER A 36 2.42 -6.53 7.92
N ARG A 37 2.82 -5.56 7.08
CA ARG A 37 4.22 -5.20 6.84
C ARG A 37 4.43 -3.69 6.83
N SER A 38 5.48 -3.21 7.50
CA SER A 38 5.98 -1.85 7.34
C SER A 38 6.76 -1.70 6.04
N LEU A 39 6.55 -0.59 5.36
CA LEU A 39 7.17 -0.26 4.08
C LEU A 39 8.17 0.87 4.27
N PRO A 40 9.39 0.76 3.72
CA PRO A 40 10.28 1.90 3.58
C PRO A 40 9.59 2.98 2.75
N PHE A 41 9.73 4.23 3.18
CA PHE A 41 9.15 5.37 2.49
C PHE A 41 10.07 6.57 2.56
N THR A 42 9.87 7.49 1.64
CA THR A 42 10.43 8.84 1.71
C THR A 42 9.29 9.83 1.70
N GLN A 43 9.50 10.97 2.34
CA GLN A 43 8.59 12.11 2.25
C GLN A 43 9.37 13.33 1.76
N SER A 44 8.85 14.00 0.73
CA SER A 44 9.33 15.28 0.25
C SER A 44 8.19 16.29 0.28
N ASP A 45 8.24 17.22 1.25
CA ASP A 45 7.15 18.15 1.53
C ASP A 45 5.81 17.42 1.76
N ARG A 46 4.91 17.42 0.77
CA ARG A 46 3.60 16.75 0.80
C ARG A 46 3.55 15.41 0.06
N ALA A 47 4.58 15.06 -0.71
CA ALA A 47 4.61 13.80 -1.45
C ALA A 47 5.23 12.70 -0.58
N VAL A 48 4.49 11.61 -0.36
CA VAL A 48 4.96 10.41 0.33
C VAL A 48 5.10 9.30 -0.69
N SER A 49 6.32 8.77 -0.84
CA SER A 49 6.65 7.77 -1.86
C SER A 49 7.12 6.46 -1.23
N PHE A 50 6.60 5.34 -1.71
CA PHE A 50 6.93 4.00 -1.24
C PHE A 50 6.58 2.94 -2.28
N GLU A 51 7.08 1.72 -2.08
CA GLU A 51 6.79 0.57 -2.93
C GLU A 51 5.87 -0.42 -2.21
N VAL A 52 4.82 -0.89 -2.89
CA VAL A 52 4.03 -2.05 -2.47
C VAL A 52 4.52 -3.26 -3.28
N PRO A 53 5.23 -4.24 -2.68
CA PRO A 53 5.93 -5.29 -3.44
C PRO A 53 5.01 -6.19 -4.29
N SER A 54 3.76 -6.36 -3.88
CA SER A 54 2.76 -7.11 -4.64
C SER A 54 1.34 -6.81 -4.12
N VAL A 55 0.36 -6.82 -5.02
CA VAL A 55 -1.07 -6.77 -4.66
C VAL A 55 -1.76 -8.00 -5.21
N THR A 56 -2.35 -8.81 -4.34
CA THR A 56 -3.01 -10.08 -4.72
C THR A 56 -4.47 -9.87 -5.14
N ASP A 57 -5.21 -9.08 -4.37
CA ASP A 57 -6.62 -8.75 -4.58
C ASP A 57 -6.88 -7.27 -4.23
N TYR A 58 -6.37 -6.81 -3.09
CA TYR A 58 -6.34 -5.45 -2.62
C TYR A 58 -5.20 -5.29 -1.63
N GLU A 59 -4.86 -4.05 -1.32
CA GLU A 59 -4.00 -3.71 -0.19
C GLU A 59 -4.56 -2.42 0.44
N VAL A 60 -4.39 -2.27 1.75
CA VAL A 60 -4.76 -1.05 2.47
C VAL A 60 -3.50 -0.49 3.11
N ILE A 61 -3.17 0.74 2.74
CA ILE A 61 -2.00 1.43 3.28
C ILE A 61 -2.42 2.38 4.39
N ALA A 62 -1.86 2.20 5.57
CA ALA A 62 -1.95 3.18 6.65
C ALA A 62 -0.74 4.12 6.59
N LEU A 63 -1.02 5.42 6.60
CA LEU A 63 -0.04 6.49 6.77
C LEU A 63 -0.28 7.12 8.15
N THR A 64 0.74 7.16 9.01
CA THR A 64 0.62 7.67 10.39
C THR A 64 1.64 8.74 10.70
#